data_AF-A0A353N929-F1
#
_entry.id   AF-A0A353N929-F1
#
_cell.length_a   1.000
_cell.length_b   1.000
_cell.length_c   1.000
_cell.angle_alpha   90.00
_cell.angle_beta   90.00
_cell.angle_gamma   90.00
#
_symmetry.space_group_name_H-M   'P 1'
#
loop_
_entity.id
_entity.type
_entity.pdbx_description
1 polymer ?
#
loop_
_entity_poly.entity_id
_entity_poly.type
_entity_poly.pdbx_seq_one_letter_code
_entity_poly.pdbx_strand_id
1 'polypeptide(L)' 'WISALAAGVSIKIWNLFAMRLRRVPPSRIVLPMIKAVKAGIDVTVDKLEAHFLAGGNVDRVIDALIAAQRAEINL' A
#
# COMPACT_ATOMS: atom_id res chain seq x y z
N TRP A 1 8.82 10.44 1.94
CA TRP A 1 9.87 9.90 2.83
C TRP A 1 9.48 10.07 4.29
N ILE A 2 9.28 11.31 4.74
CA ILE A 2 8.81 11.63 6.10
C ILE A 2 7.40 11.06 6.40
N SER A 3 6.53 10.95 5.38
CA SER A 3 5.16 10.45 5.54
C SER A 3 5.04 8.93 5.82
N ALA A 4 6.06 8.13 5.50
CA ALA A 4 6.03 6.67 5.72
C ALA A 4 6.44 6.31 7.16
N LEU A 5 7.48 6.97 7.67
CA LEU A 5 7.92 6.87 9.07
C LEU A 5 6.83 7.35 10.05
N ALA A 6 6.11 8.42 9.71
CA ALA A 6 5.03 8.96 10.55
C ALA A 6 3.77 8.07 10.60
N ALA A 7 3.64 7.10 9.68
CA ALA A 7 2.51 6.18 9.62
C ALA A 7 2.84 4.77 10.14
N GLY A 8 4.03 4.55 10.72
CA GLY A 8 4.49 3.23 11.15
C GLY A 8 4.92 2.30 10.01
N VAL A 9 4.97 2.80 8.76
CA VAL A 9 5.41 2.03 7.59
C VAL A 9 6.90 2.27 7.37
N SER A 10 7.73 1.30 7.75
CA SER A 10 9.18 1.35 7.62
C SER A 10 9.64 1.10 6.16
N ILE A 11 9.36 2.06 5.26
CA ILE A 11 9.90 2.02 3.89
C ILE A 11 11.38 2.46 3.95
N LYS A 12 12.29 1.50 3.87
CA LYS A 12 13.73 1.74 3.79
C LYS A 12 14.08 2.51 2.50
N ILE A 13 15.15 3.31 2.51
CA ILE A 13 15.64 4.04 1.31
C ILE A 13 15.87 3.08 0.13
N TRP A 14 16.34 1.87 0.43
CA TRP A 14 16.56 0.78 -0.51
C TRP A 14 15.29 0.34 -1.24
N ASN A 15 14.12 0.37 -0.58
CA ASN A 15 12.86 -0.01 -1.21
C ASN A 15 12.45 0.98 -2.30
N LEU A 16 12.73 2.27 -2.15
CA LEU A 16 12.45 3.25 -3.20
C LEU A 16 13.34 3.06 -4.42
N PHE A 17 14.60 2.67 -4.19
CA PHE A 17 15.52 2.33 -5.27
C PHE A 17 15.06 1.05 -5.99
N ALA A 18 14.63 0.03 -5.23
CA ALA A 18 14.07 -1.21 -5.76
C ALA A 18 12.77 -0.98 -6.57
N MET A 19 11.87 -0.11 -6.07
CA MET A 19 10.65 0.30 -6.79
C MET A 19 11.00 0.94 -8.14
N ARG A 20 12.01 1.82 -8.16
CA ARG A 20 12.46 2.46 -9.40
C ARG A 20 13.04 1.45 -10.40
N LEU A 21 13.78 0.45 -9.92
CA LEU A 21 14.29 -0.66 -10.75
C LEU A 21 13.14 -1.53 -11.32
N ARG A 22 12.13 -1.82 -10.50
CA ARG A 22 10.92 -2.58 -10.88
C ARG A 22 9.91 -1.76 -11.70
N ARG A 23 10.21 -0.51 -12.04
CA ARG A 23 9.32 0.44 -12.74
C ARG A 23 7.98 0.69 -12.02
N VAL A 24 7.96 0.62 -10.69
CA VAL A 24 6.79 0.91 -9.87
C VAL A 24 6.90 2.35 -9.32
N PRO A 25 5.94 3.25 -9.61
CA PRO A 25 5.95 4.61 -9.06
C PRO A 25 5.59 4.57 -7.56
N PRO A 26 6.47 5.08 -6.66
CA PRO A 26 6.26 4.97 -5.21
C PRO A 26 4.96 5.61 -4.71
N SER A 27 4.52 6.71 -5.33
CA SER A 27 3.27 7.41 -4.95
C SER A 27 2.03 6.52 -5.04
N ARG A 28 1.99 5.57 -5.99
CA ARG A 28 0.86 4.65 -6.19
C ARG A 28 0.81 3.53 -5.17
N ILE A 29 1.88 3.31 -4.41
CA ILE A 29 1.96 2.27 -3.37
C ILE A 29 1.88 2.90 -1.98
N VAL A 30 2.61 3.99 -1.74
CA VAL A 30 2.69 4.64 -0.43
C VAL A 30 1.34 5.22 0.02
N LEU A 31 0.58 5.85 -0.87
CA LEU A 31 -0.71 6.45 -0.51
C LEU A 31 -1.75 5.39 -0.08
N PRO A 32 -2.00 4.31 -0.87
CA PRO A 32 -2.85 3.22 -0.43
C PRO A 32 -2.35 2.53 0.84
N MET A 33 -1.02 2.36 0.98
CA MET A 33 -0.43 1.77 2.19
C MET A 33 -0.76 2.58 3.46
N ILE A 34 -0.67 3.90 3.40
CA ILE A 34 -1.04 4.78 4.53
C ILE A 34 -2.52 4.64 4.87
N LYS A 35 -3.40 4.56 3.87
CA LYS A 35 -4.84 4.34 4.08
C LYS A 35 -5.11 3.00 4.78
N ALA A 36 -4.46 1.94 4.32
CA ALA A 36 -4.62 0.60 4.87
C ALA A 36 -4.18 0.52 6.34
N VAL A 37 -2.99 1.05 6.68
CA VAL A 37 -2.50 1.07 8.06
C VAL A 37 -3.39 1.91 8.97
N LYS A 38 -3.88 3.07 8.50
CA LYS A 38 -4.84 3.88 9.25
C LYS A 38 -6.18 3.18 9.49
N ALA A 39 -6.58 2.28 8.59
CA ALA A 39 -7.77 1.48 8.74
C ALA A 39 -7.55 0.19 9.54
N GLY A 40 -6.33 -0.09 10.00
CA GLY A 40 -5.99 -1.32 10.71
C GLY A 40 -5.91 -2.56 9.80
N ILE A 41 -5.79 -2.37 8.48
CA ILE A 41 -5.65 -3.46 7.52
C ILE A 41 -4.17 -3.81 7.39
N ASP A 42 -3.82 -5.07 7.67
CA ASP A 42 -2.47 -5.57 7.46
C ASP A 42 -2.21 -5.88 5.98
N VAL A 43 -1.51 -4.97 5.31
CA VAL A 43 -1.00 -5.15 3.96
C VAL A 43 0.48 -4.86 3.91
N THR A 44 1.20 -5.57 3.06
CA THR A 44 2.64 -5.36 2.85
C THR A 44 2.89 -4.64 1.54
N VAL A 45 3.99 -3.88 1.50
CA VAL A 45 4.44 -3.18 0.29
C VAL A 45 4.60 -4.14 -0.89
N ASP A 46 5.17 -5.33 -0.67
CA ASP A 46 5.37 -6.33 -1.72
C ASP A 46 4.04 -6.82 -2.34
N LYS A 47 2.98 -6.98 -1.54
CA LYS A 47 1.65 -7.36 -2.06
C LYS A 47 1.05 -6.26 -2.93
N LEU A 48 1.17 -4.99 -2.49
CA LEU A 48 0.69 -3.85 -3.25
C LEU A 48 1.48 -3.66 -4.54
N GLU A 49 2.80 -3.83 -4.49
CA GLU A 49 3.66 -3.81 -5.68
C GLU A 49 3.32 -4.93 -6.66
N ALA A 50 3.15 -6.17 -6.17
CA ALA A 50 2.79 -7.30 -7.01
C ALA A 50 1.43 -7.08 -7.69
N HIS A 51 0.45 -6.54 -6.98
CA HIS A 51 -0.85 -6.21 -7.56
C HIS A 51 -0.75 -5.09 -8.60
N PHE A 52 0.06 -4.06 -8.34
CA PHE A 52 0.31 -2.99 -9.31
C PHE A 52 0.99 -3.51 -10.58
N LEU A 53 2.00 -4.38 -10.44
CA LEU A 53 2.71 -5.01 -11.56
C LEU A 53 1.82 -5.98 -12.36
N ALA A 54 0.84 -6.59 -11.71
CA ALA A 54 -0.22 -7.37 -12.38
C ALA A 54 -1.22 -6.48 -13.16
N GLY A 55 -1.04 -5.16 -13.18
CA GLY A 55 -1.93 -4.20 -13.83
C GLY A 55 -3.15 -3.82 -12.99
N GLY A 56 -3.18 -4.21 -11.72
CA GLY A 56 -4.27 -3.93 -10.80
C GLY A 56 -4.28 -2.50 -10.26
N ASN A 57 -5.45 -2.04 -9.81
CA ASN A 57 -5.61 -0.74 -9.18
C ASN A 57 -5.58 -0.88 -7.65
N VAL A 58 -4.38 -0.72 -7.09
CA VAL A 58 -4.10 -0.82 -5.65
C VAL A 58 -5.01 0.07 -4.81
N ASP A 59 -5.25 1.31 -5.23
CA ASP A 59 -6.05 2.28 -4.47
C ASP A 59 -7.50 1.79 -4.32
N ARG A 60 -8.07 1.29 -5.42
CA ARG A 60 -9.44 0.74 -5.43
C ARG A 60 -9.58 -0.50 -4.55
N VAL A 61 -8.57 -1.38 -4.54
CA VAL A 61 -8.58 -2.58 -3.68
C VAL A 61 -8.51 -2.19 -2.21
N ILE A 62 -7.63 -1.26 -1.84
CA ILE A 62 -7.55 -0.78 -0.46
C ILE A 62 -8.85 -0.12 -0.03
N ASP A 63 -9.42 0.77 -0.84
CA ASP A 63 -10.68 1.43 -0.50
C ASP A 63 -11.83 0.40 -0.32
N ALA A 64 -11.86 -0.67 -1.12
CA ALA A 64 -12.81 -1.76 -0.97
C ALA A 64 -12.59 -2.57 0.32
N LEU A 65 -11.34 -2.88 0.68
CA LEU A 65 -11.00 -3.55 1.94
C LEU A 65 -11.40 -2.70 3.16
N ILE A 66 -11.16 -1.38 3.10
CA ILE A 66 -11.58 -0.44 4.14
C ILE A 66 -13.11 -0.42 4.27
N ALA A 67 -13.82 -0.40 3.15
CA ALA A 67 -15.28 -0.44 3.15
C ALA A 67 -15.82 -1.76 3.72
N ALA A 68 -15.25 -2.90 3.34
CA ALA A 68 -15.64 -4.21 3.84
C ALA A 68 -15.42 -4.33 5.35
N GLN A 69 -14.26 -3.88 5.85
CA GLN A 69 -13.95 -3.90 7.28
C GLN A 69 -14.84 -2.96 8.09
N ARG A 70 -15.20 -1.79 7.55
CA ARG A 70 -16.18 -0.88 8.17
C ARG A 70 -17.60 -1.42 8.18
N ALA A 71 -17.93 -2.26 7.22
CA ALA A 71 -19.23 -2.93 7.13
C ALA A 71 -19.28 -4.25 7.94
N GLU A 72 -18.23 -4.57 8.70
CA GLU A 72 -18.07 -5.84 9.43
C GLU A 72 -18.23 -7.08 8.53
N ILE A 73 -17.98 -6.92 7.24
CA ILE A 73 -17.96 -8.03 6.29
C ILE A 73 -16.60 -8.70 6.45
N ASN A 74 -16.56 -9.76 7.26
CA ASN A 74 -15.41 -10.64 7.32
C ASN A 74 -15.25 -11.33 5.96
N LEU A 75 -14.07 -11.15 5.35
CA LEU A 75 -13.68 -11.68 4.05
C LEU A 75 -12.72 -12.86 4.22
#